data_AF-A0A2E2VJD3-F1
#
_entry.id   AF-A0A2E2VJD3-F1
#
_cell.length_a   1.000
_cell.length_b   1.000
_cell.length_c   1.000
_cell.angle_alpha   90.00
_cell.angle_beta   90.00
_cell.angle_gamma   90.00
#
_symmetry.space_group_name_H-M   'P 1'
#
loop_
_entity.id
_entity.type
_entity.pdbx_description
1 polymer ?
#
loop_
_entity_poly.entity_id
_entity_poly.type
_entity_poly.pdbx_seq_one_letter_code
_entity_poly.pdbx_strand_id
1 'polypeptide(L)'
;MTTTANNTYVYVGAETSGLYRLSPGSSQWEELTNGLPANPVVPGVTIHPDNPGIVYAGTQDGPYRSTDRGDHWERLDYPASGAPVWTFMFRP
;
A
#
# COMPACT_ATOMS: atom_id res chain seq x y z
N MET A 1 -3.44 -32.05 12.40
CA MET A 1 -2.72 -30.80 12.73
C MET A 1 -3.04 -29.81 11.62
N THR A 2 -4.02 -28.92 11.83
CA THR A 2 -4.28 -27.84 10.89
C THR A 2 -3.20 -26.79 11.10
N THR A 3 -2.25 -26.73 10.17
CA THR A 3 -1.37 -25.57 10.03
C THR A 3 -2.28 -24.36 9.89
N THR A 4 -2.22 -23.43 10.85
CA THR A 4 -2.91 -22.14 10.74
C THR A 4 -2.38 -21.49 9.47
N ALA A 5 -3.15 -21.56 8.38
CA ALA A 5 -2.82 -20.84 7.17
C ALA A 5 -2.73 -19.37 7.58
N ASN A 6 -1.56 -18.75 7.38
CA ASN A 6 -1.36 -17.35 7.70
C ASN A 6 -2.36 -16.53 6.89
N ASN A 7 -3.47 -16.14 7.51
CA ASN A 7 -4.56 -15.42 6.87
C ASN A 7 -4.28 -13.91 6.77
N THR A 8 -3.01 -13.57 6.63
CA THR A 8 -2.51 -12.20 6.78
C THR A 8 -1.96 -11.72 5.46
N TYR A 9 -2.45 -10.58 5.00
CA TYR A 9 -1.80 -9.83 3.94
C TYR A 9 -0.55 -9.14 4.50
N VAL A 10 0.55 -9.19 3.76
CA VAL A 10 1.77 -8.42 4.06
C VAL A 10 1.99 -7.44 2.93
N TYR A 11 2.31 -6.19 3.26
CA TYR A 11 2.64 -5.15 2.29
C TYR A 11 4.06 -4.65 2.53
N VAL A 12 4.80 -4.44 1.46
CA VAL A 12 6.18 -3.92 1.51
C VAL A 12 6.29 -2.78 0.50
N GLY A 13 6.48 -1.56 1.01
CA GLY A 13 6.97 -0.45 0.21
C GLY A 13 8.49 -0.47 0.16
N ALA A 14 9.05 -0.25 -1.02
CA ALA A 14 10.48 -0.21 -1.27
C ALA A 14 10.86 1.13 -1.91
N GLU A 15 12.09 1.56 -1.66
CA GLU A 15 12.60 2.83 -2.19
C GLU A 15 12.78 2.77 -3.71
N THR A 16 13.21 1.64 -4.26
CA THR A 16 13.56 1.52 -5.70
C THR A 16 12.78 0.44 -6.44
N SER A 17 11.89 -0.27 -5.76
CA SER A 17 11.16 -1.42 -6.32
C SER A 17 9.64 -1.31 -6.18
N GLY A 18 9.11 -0.20 -5.67
CA GLY A 18 7.68 0.01 -5.62
C GLY A 18 6.98 -0.63 -4.43
N LEU A 19 5.75 -1.12 -4.65
CA LEU A 19 4.88 -1.66 -3.62
C LEU A 19 4.51 -3.10 -3.95
N TYR A 20 4.69 -3.99 -2.99
CA TYR A 20 4.35 -5.40 -3.12
C TYR A 20 3.38 -5.85 -2.05
N ARG A 21 2.60 -6.87 -2.37
CA ARG A 21 1.72 -7.59 -1.46
C ARG A 21 1.98 -9.08 -1.49
N LEU A 22 1.97 -9.72 -0.33
CA LEU A 22 1.87 -11.17 -0.19
C LEU A 22 0.47 -11.51 0.30
N SER A 23 -0.27 -12.26 -0.52
CA SER A 23 -1.62 -12.72 -0.20
C SER A 23 -1.61 -13.88 0.82
N PRO A 24 -2.64 -14.01 1.67
CA PRO A 24 -2.83 -15.16 2.55
C PRO A 24 -2.61 -16.50 1.88
N GLY A 25 -1.74 -17.33 2.44
CA GLY A 25 -1.42 -18.66 1.89
C GLY A 25 -0.63 -18.66 0.57
N SER A 26 -0.30 -17.50 0.01
CA SER A 26 0.60 -17.37 -1.14
C SER A 26 2.06 -17.43 -0.69
N SER A 27 2.92 -17.91 -1.59
CA SER A 27 4.38 -17.79 -1.49
C SER A 27 4.97 -16.84 -2.53
N GLN A 28 4.11 -16.16 -3.31
CA GLN A 28 4.51 -15.24 -4.37
C GLN A 28 4.08 -13.81 -4.04
N TRP A 29 5.00 -12.88 -4.26
CA TRP A 29 4.76 -11.46 -4.11
C TRP A 29 4.13 -10.90 -5.38
N GLU A 30 3.10 -10.08 -5.20
CA GLU A 30 2.37 -9.38 -6.25
C GLU A 30 2.79 -7.91 -6.24
N GLU A 31 3.16 -7.36 -7.40
CA GLU A 31 3.46 -5.94 -7.55
C GLU A 31 2.16 -5.14 -7.70
N LEU A 32 2.04 -4.04 -6.97
CA LEU A 32 0.81 -3.24 -6.85
C LEU A 32 0.96 -1.87 -7.51
N THR A 33 1.20 -1.82 -8.83
CA THR A 33 1.53 -0.59 -9.56
C THR A 33 0.35 0.11 -10.23
N ASN A 34 -0.82 -0.52 -10.28
CA ASN A 34 -1.95 -0.03 -11.06
C ASN A 34 -2.51 1.30 -10.49
N GLY A 35 -2.28 2.40 -11.20
CA GLY A 35 -2.67 3.76 -10.78
C GLY A 35 -1.61 4.51 -9.96
N LEU A 36 -0.49 3.86 -9.61
CA LEU A 36 0.67 4.54 -9.03
C LEU A 36 1.55 5.18 -10.13
N PRO A 37 2.44 6.13 -9.77
CA PRO A 37 3.46 6.64 -10.67
C PRO A 37 4.39 5.52 -11.16
N ALA A 38 5.03 5.72 -12.32
CA ALA A 38 6.08 4.83 -12.78
C ALA A 38 7.27 4.83 -11.81
N ASN A 39 7.79 3.64 -11.48
CA ASN A 39 8.87 3.43 -10.50
C ASN A 39 8.59 4.16 -9.16
N PRO A 40 7.50 3.80 -8.45
CA PRO A 40 7.14 4.52 -7.24
C PRO A 40 8.16 4.24 -6.13
N VAL A 41 8.59 5.29 -5.46
CA VAL A 41 9.33 5.22 -4.19
C VAL A 41 8.27 5.21 -3.11
N VAL A 42 8.16 4.12 -2.33
CA VAL A 42 7.05 3.95 -1.37
C VAL A 42 7.58 3.91 0.07
N PRO A 43 7.85 5.09 0.69
CA PRO A 43 8.38 5.15 2.04
C PRO A 43 7.36 4.82 3.14
N GLY A 44 6.06 4.81 2.83
CA GLY A 44 5.01 4.56 3.83
C GLY A 44 3.84 3.77 3.26
N VAL A 45 3.40 2.75 3.99
CA VAL A 45 2.18 1.99 3.70
C VAL A 45 1.39 1.84 4.99
N THR A 46 0.07 2.05 4.95
CA THR A 46 -0.77 1.92 6.13
C THR A 46 -2.14 1.36 5.76
N ILE A 47 -2.59 0.35 6.50
CA ILE A 47 -3.91 -0.27 6.35
C ILE A 47 -4.89 0.45 7.27
N HIS A 48 -6.10 0.75 6.79
CA HIS A 48 -7.14 1.37 7.61
C HIS A 48 -7.55 0.41 8.75
N PRO A 49 -7.65 0.90 10.01
CA PRO A 49 -7.88 0.04 11.18
C PRO A 49 -9.20 -0.72 11.14
N ASP A 50 -10.28 -0.07 10.70
CA ASP A 50 -11.63 -0.67 10.68
C ASP A 50 -12.00 -1.34 9.36
N ASN A 51 -11.23 -1.12 8.30
CA ASN A 51 -11.51 -1.67 6.99
C ASN A 51 -10.20 -2.06 6.28
N PRO A 52 -9.73 -3.30 6.47
CA PRO A 52 -8.49 -3.77 5.86
C PRO A 52 -8.50 -3.84 4.33
N GLY A 53 -9.65 -3.60 3.68
CA GLY A 53 -9.72 -3.38 2.23
C GLY A 53 -9.14 -2.04 1.79
N ILE A 54 -9.08 -1.05 2.70
CA ILE A 54 -8.55 0.28 2.42
C ILE A 54 -7.08 0.34 2.83
N VAL A 55 -6.22 0.68 1.86
CA VAL A 55 -4.78 0.82 2.05
C VAL A 55 -4.35 2.20 1.56
N TYR A 56 -3.46 2.84 2.29
CA TYR A 56 -2.82 4.10 1.92
C TYR A 56 -1.35 3.85 1.63
N ALA A 57 -0.88 4.44 0.52
CA ALA A 57 0.52 4.41 0.13
C ALA A 57 1.00 5.86 0.01
N GLY A 58 2.09 6.16 0.69
CA GLY A 58 2.81 7.39 0.51
C GLY A 58 3.87 7.15 -0.54
N THR A 59 3.92 8.02 -1.54
CA THR A 59 4.90 7.94 -2.63
C THR A 59 5.76 9.20 -2.67
N GLN A 60 6.74 9.26 -3.58
CA GLN A 60 7.50 10.49 -3.86
C GLN A 60 6.62 11.64 -4.39
N ASP A 61 5.45 11.34 -4.97
CA ASP A 61 4.55 12.32 -5.59
C ASP A 61 3.26 12.57 -4.78
N GLY A 62 3.25 12.10 -3.54
CA GLY A 62 2.18 12.33 -2.59
C GLY A 62 1.42 11.06 -2.19
N PRO A 63 0.25 11.22 -1.54
CA PRO A 63 -0.52 10.12 -0.98
C PRO A 63 -1.48 9.50 -2.00
N TYR A 64 -1.58 8.18 -1.95
CA TYR A 64 -2.49 7.36 -2.74
C TYR A 64 -3.34 6.50 -1.82
N ARG A 65 -4.54 6.16 -2.28
CA ARG A 65 -5.47 5.27 -1.60
C ARG A 65 -5.92 4.16 -2.55
N SER A 66 -5.98 2.95 -2.03
CA SER A 66 -6.71 1.83 -2.62
C SER A 66 -7.88 1.47 -1.72
N THR A 67 -8.99 1.04 -2.32
CA THR A 67 -10.17 0.50 -1.61
C THR A 67 -10.38 -1.00 -1.87
N ASP A 68 -9.41 -1.65 -2.50
CA ASP A 68 -9.44 -3.03 -2.96
C ASP A 68 -8.11 -3.75 -2.66
N ARG A 69 -7.54 -3.50 -1.47
CA ARG A 69 -6.30 -4.15 -0.99
C ARG A 69 -5.06 -3.89 -1.87
N GLY A 70 -5.06 -2.82 -2.64
CA GLY A 70 -3.94 -2.41 -3.48
C GLY A 70 -4.02 -2.86 -4.93
N ASP A 71 -5.15 -3.45 -5.37
CA ASP A 71 -5.33 -3.84 -6.77
C ASP A 71 -5.47 -2.60 -7.69
N HIS A 72 -6.05 -1.51 -7.17
CA HIS A 72 -6.15 -0.20 -7.85
C HIS A 72 -5.84 0.95 -6.88
N TRP A 73 -5.11 1.96 -7.37
CA TRP A 73 -4.72 3.14 -6.61
C TRP A 73 -5.27 4.44 -7.22
N GLU A 74 -5.74 5.32 -6.35
CA GLU A 74 -6.16 6.67 -6.68
C GLU A 74 -5.29 7.66 -5.93
N ARG A 75 -4.77 8.69 -6.63
CA ARG A 75 -4.08 9.80 -5.98
C ARG A 75 -5.08 10.61 -5.17
N LEU A 76 -4.76 10.89 -3.91
CA LEU A 76 -5.57 11.79 -3.10
C LEU A 76 -5.26 13.25 -3.45
N ASP A 77 -6.26 14.12 -3.29
CA ASP A 77 -6.06 15.55 -3.46
C ASP A 77 -5.16 16.07 -2.33
N TYR A 78 -3.88 16.25 -2.67
CA TYR A 78 -2.84 16.71 -1.77
C TYR A 78 -2.18 17.95 -2.37
N PRO A 79 -2.24 19.10 -1.67
CA PRO A 79 -1.89 20.40 -2.26
C PRO A 79 -0.39 20.58 -2.51
N ALA A 80 0.47 19.81 -1.85
CA ALA A 80 1.91 19.86 -2.08
C ALA A 80 2.33 18.77 -3.08
N SER A 81 2.53 19.15 -4.34
CA SER A 81 3.11 18.25 -5.35
C SER A 81 4.57 17.92 -5.04
N GLY A 82 5.01 16.68 -5.28
CA GLY A 82 6.41 16.27 -5.15
C GLY A 82 6.97 16.19 -3.73
N ALA A 83 6.12 16.21 -2.69
CA ALA A 83 6.54 15.99 -1.32
C ALA A 83 6.27 14.53 -0.91
N PRO A 84 7.31 13.77 -0.49
CA PRO A 84 7.13 12.38 -0.12
C PRO A 84 6.27 12.26 1.14
N VAL A 85 5.34 11.32 1.15
CA VAL A 85 4.48 11.04 2.31
C VAL A 85 4.99 9.81 3.03
N TRP A 86 5.38 9.97 4.29
CA TRP A 86 6.04 8.91 5.07
C TRP A 86 5.11 8.25 6.08
N THR A 87 4.12 8.99 6.56
CA THR A 87 3.27 8.55 7.66
C THR A 87 1.82 8.92 7.39
N PHE A 88 0.93 8.00 7.76
CA PHE A 88 -0.51 8.22 7.82
C PHE A 88 -0.93 8.01 9.27
N MET A 89 -1.83 8.88 9.76
CA MET A 89 -2.42 8.75 11.08
C MET A 89 -3.93 8.73 10.95
N PHE A 90 -4.56 7.76 11.59
CA PHE A 90 -6.01 7.71 11.72
C PHE A 90 -6.40 8.31 13.06
N ARG A 91 -7.43 9.15 13.02
CA ARG A 91 -8.16 9.57 14.21
C ARG A 91 -9.38 8.66 14.37
N PRO A 92 -9.61 8.09 15.56
CA PRO A 92 -10.84 7.35 15.87
C PRO A 92 -12.10 8.20 15.74
#